data_AF-A0A223KY11-F1
#
_entry.id   AF-A0A223KY11-F1
#
_cell.length_a   1.000
_cell.length_b   1.000
_cell.length_c   1.000
_cell.angle_alpha   90.00
_cell.angle_beta   90.00
_cell.angle_gamma   90.00
#
_symmetry.space_group_name_H-M   'P 1'
#
loop_
_entity.id
_entity.type
_entity.pdbx_description
1 polymer ?
#
loop_
_entity_poly.entity_id
_entity_poly.type
_entity_poly.pdbx_seq_one_letter_code
_entity_poly.pdbx_strand_id
1 'polypeptide(L)'
;MTYDETNETNPYWLTDFFCRKDFSARAVVFFSSNFTSNRNITKGIIRTLVKLEESGVAIKRDHFVQANKYLNVVGGAMILDMLTTEEVEEMVGKHLAKSFDLIKSSNLINTYVYKRGV
;
A
#
# COMPACT_ATOMS: atom_id res chain seq x y z
N MET A 1 -9.64 -0.33 11.00
CA MET A 1 -8.45 -0.74 10.20
C MET A 1 -7.72 0.44 9.59
N THR A 2 -8.43 1.35 8.92
CA THR A 2 -7.86 2.51 8.19
C THR A 2 -7.70 3.77 9.03
N TYR A 3 -8.12 3.78 10.30
CA TYR A 3 -7.79 4.87 11.23
C TYR A 3 -6.27 4.94 11.40
N ASP A 4 -5.69 6.14 11.44
CA ASP A 4 -4.28 6.39 11.66
C ASP A 4 -4.09 7.27 12.89
N GLU A 5 -3.62 6.70 14.01
CA GLU A 5 -3.41 7.47 15.24
C GLU A 5 -2.31 8.52 15.11
N THR A 6 -1.42 8.36 14.13
CA THR A 6 -0.25 9.23 13.98
C THR A 6 -0.57 10.54 13.26
N ASN A 7 -1.75 10.63 12.63
CA ASN A 7 -2.21 11.83 11.95
C ASN A 7 -3.28 12.54 12.79
N GLU A 8 -2.86 13.41 13.70
CA GLU A 8 -3.75 14.13 14.62
C GLU A 8 -4.74 15.06 13.91
N THR A 9 -4.39 15.57 12.72
CA THR A 9 -5.22 16.53 11.97
C THR A 9 -6.33 15.84 11.18
N ASN A 10 -6.04 14.73 10.51
CA ASN A 10 -7.05 13.88 9.86
C ASN A 10 -6.73 12.40 10.07
N PRO A 11 -7.20 11.78 11.17
CA PRO A 11 -7.00 10.36 11.43
C PRO A 11 -7.67 9.42 10.43
N TYR A 12 -8.62 9.92 9.62
CA TYR A 12 -9.41 9.12 8.67
C TYR A 12 -8.91 9.21 7.23
N TRP A 13 -7.79 9.90 6.98
CA TRP A 13 -7.27 10.16 5.63
C TRP A 13 -7.12 8.92 4.73
N LEU A 14 -6.75 7.75 5.30
CA LEU A 14 -6.68 6.48 4.54
C LEU A 14 -8.06 5.97 4.13
N THR A 15 -9.07 6.19 4.98
CA THR A 15 -10.47 5.88 4.69
C THR A 15 -10.99 6.75 3.56
N ASP A 16 -10.72 8.06 3.64
CA ASP A 16 -11.10 9.04 2.62
C ASP A 16 -10.49 8.65 1.26
N PHE A 17 -9.19 8.33 1.25
CA PHE A 17 -8.49 7.88 0.05
C PHE A 17 -9.14 6.64 -0.57
N PHE A 18 -9.50 5.67 0.28
CA PHE A 18 -10.08 4.41 -0.16
C PHE A 18 -11.48 4.59 -0.75
N CYS A 19 -12.32 5.45 -0.15
CA CYS A 19 -13.72 5.63 -0.49
C CYS A 19 -13.97 6.56 -1.71
N ARG A 20 -13.06 7.49 -2.02
CA ARG A 20 -13.32 8.55 -3.01
C ARG A 20 -13.46 8.12 -4.49
N LYS A 21 -13.08 6.89 -4.86
CA LYS A 21 -13.13 6.40 -6.25
C LYS A 21 -13.50 4.91 -6.25
N ASP A 22 -14.53 4.52 -6.99
CA ASP A 22 -14.95 3.12 -7.22
C ASP A 22 -14.94 2.25 -5.95
N PHE A 23 -15.53 2.76 -4.86
CA PHE A 23 -15.47 2.13 -3.55
C PHE A 23 -15.93 0.67 -3.57
N SER A 24 -17.03 0.34 -4.24
CA SER A 24 -17.56 -1.03 -4.29
C SER A 24 -16.55 -2.02 -4.91
N ALA A 25 -15.97 -1.66 -6.05
CA ALA A 25 -15.01 -2.51 -6.75
C ALA A 25 -13.68 -2.65 -5.98
N ARG A 26 -13.23 -1.58 -5.30
CA ARG A 26 -12.01 -1.60 -4.47
C ARG A 26 -12.23 -2.36 -3.17
N ALA A 27 -13.34 -2.12 -2.48
CA ALA A 27 -13.72 -2.77 -1.23
C ALA A 27 -13.79 -4.29 -1.38
N VAL A 28 -14.50 -4.77 -2.40
CA VAL A 28 -14.66 -6.21 -2.64
C VAL A 28 -13.30 -6.88 -2.86
N VAL A 29 -12.44 -6.32 -3.70
CA VAL A 29 -11.13 -6.91 -3.99
C VAL A 29 -10.19 -6.83 -2.79
N PHE A 30 -10.18 -5.67 -2.13
CA PHE A 30 -9.22 -5.42 -1.06
C PHE A 30 -9.57 -6.22 0.19
N PHE A 31 -10.81 -6.11 0.68
CA PHE A 31 -11.25 -6.72 1.94
C PHE A 31 -11.59 -8.21 1.83
N SER A 32 -11.64 -8.80 0.64
CA SER A 32 -11.76 -10.26 0.48
C SER A 32 -10.45 -11.02 0.76
N SER A 33 -9.35 -10.30 1.00
CA SER A 33 -8.06 -10.91 1.36
C SER A 33 -7.95 -11.12 2.87
N ASN A 34 -7.55 -12.33 3.30
CA ASN A 34 -7.37 -12.67 4.72
C ASN A 34 -6.39 -11.74 5.44
N PHE A 35 -5.39 -11.20 4.74
CA PHE A 35 -4.36 -10.32 5.30
C PHE A 35 -4.86 -8.90 5.58
N THR A 36 -5.96 -8.49 4.95
CA THR A 36 -6.59 -7.21 5.23
C THR A 36 -7.41 -7.20 6.50
N SER A 37 -7.25 -8.20 7.38
CA SER A 37 -7.66 -8.16 8.78
C SER A 37 -6.55 -7.65 9.72
N ASN A 38 -5.29 -7.64 9.26
CA ASN A 38 -4.16 -7.05 9.95
C ASN A 38 -4.05 -5.55 9.65
N ARG A 39 -4.04 -4.74 10.71
CA ARG A 39 -4.04 -3.29 10.61
C ARG A 39 -2.75 -2.71 10.03
N ASN A 40 -1.59 -3.27 10.34
CA ASN A 40 -0.32 -2.82 9.77
C ASN A 40 -0.26 -3.10 8.27
N ILE A 41 -0.73 -4.28 7.86
CA ILE A 41 -0.82 -4.65 6.44
C ILE A 41 -1.76 -3.70 5.69
N THR A 42 -2.99 -3.51 6.19
CA THR A 42 -3.96 -2.62 5.57
C THR A 42 -3.45 -1.19 5.46
N LYS A 43 -2.90 -0.62 6.54
CA LYS A 43 -2.33 0.73 6.51
C LYS A 43 -1.19 0.80 5.51
N GLY A 44 -0.29 -0.19 5.50
CA GLY A 44 0.89 -0.16 4.65
C GLY A 44 0.54 -0.20 3.17
N ILE A 45 -0.43 -1.02 2.76
CA ILE A 45 -0.90 -1.04 1.37
C ILE A 45 -1.52 0.31 0.99
N ILE A 46 -2.43 0.85 1.81
CA ILE A 46 -3.13 2.10 1.46
C ILE A 46 -2.15 3.28 1.44
N ARG A 47 -1.22 3.38 2.40
CA ARG A 47 -0.15 4.40 2.41
C ARG A 47 0.71 4.34 1.15
N THR A 48 1.07 3.14 0.70
CA THR A 48 1.79 2.96 -0.58
C THR A 48 0.97 3.46 -1.77
N LEU A 49 -0.31 3.13 -1.85
CA LEU A 49 -1.17 3.58 -2.94
C LEU A 49 -1.38 5.10 -2.93
N VAL A 50 -1.46 5.73 -1.75
CA VAL A 50 -1.51 7.19 -1.63
C VAL A 50 -0.22 7.80 -2.17
N LYS A 51 0.95 7.34 -1.72
CA LYS A 51 2.26 7.82 -2.20
C LYS A 51 2.42 7.70 -3.71
N LEU A 52 1.95 6.58 -4.28
CA LEU A 52 1.96 6.38 -5.73
C LEU A 52 1.06 7.41 -6.42
N GLU A 53 -0.14 7.69 -5.89
CA GLU A 53 -1.00 8.72 -6.48
C GLU A 53 -0.43 10.12 -6.37
N GLU A 54 0.16 10.47 -5.22
CA GLU A 54 0.86 11.74 -5.01
C GLU A 54 2.04 11.91 -5.97
N SER A 55 2.67 10.80 -6.38
CA SER A 55 3.72 10.79 -7.41
C SER A 55 3.20 10.87 -8.85
N GLY A 56 1.88 10.99 -9.06
CA GLY A 56 1.23 11.12 -10.37
C GLY A 56 0.70 9.82 -10.97
N VAL A 57 0.75 8.69 -10.25
CA VAL A 57 0.22 7.41 -10.73
C VAL A 57 -1.30 7.36 -10.57
N ALA A 58 -2.03 7.15 -11.65
CA ALA A 58 -3.48 6.99 -11.59
C ALA A 58 -3.87 5.64 -10.93
N ILE A 59 -4.23 5.67 -9.65
CA ILE A 59 -4.59 4.46 -8.89
C ILE A 59 -5.92 3.87 -9.36
N LYS A 60 -5.84 2.65 -9.88
CA LYS A 60 -6.94 1.80 -10.36
C LYS A 60 -7.06 0.53 -9.54
N ARG A 61 -8.18 -0.19 -9.70
CA ARG A 61 -8.46 -1.51 -9.11
C ARG A 61 -7.28 -2.48 -9.24
N ASP A 62 -6.58 -2.48 -10.37
CA ASP A 62 -5.48 -3.41 -10.62
C ASP A 62 -4.31 -3.26 -9.64
N HIS A 63 -4.07 -2.06 -9.09
CA HIS A 63 -3.03 -1.87 -8.07
C HIS A 63 -3.38 -2.59 -6.76
N PHE A 64 -4.67 -2.56 -6.37
CA PHE A 64 -5.16 -3.33 -5.22
C PHE A 64 -5.07 -4.84 -5.47
N VAL A 65 -5.44 -5.28 -6.68
CA VAL A 65 -5.31 -6.70 -7.08
C VAL A 65 -3.85 -7.15 -7.00
N GLN A 66 -2.92 -6.38 -7.55
CA GLN A 66 -1.50 -6.74 -7.54
C GLN A 66 -0.89 -6.72 -6.14
N ALA A 67 -1.24 -5.74 -5.30
CA ALA A 67 -0.81 -5.72 -3.90
C ALA A 67 -1.29 -6.97 -3.14
N ASN A 68 -2.56 -7.36 -3.32
CA ASN A 68 -3.11 -8.57 -2.70
C ASN A 68 -2.45 -9.84 -3.23
N LYS A 69 -2.23 -9.95 -4.54
CA LYS A 69 -1.53 -11.09 -5.15
C LYS A 69 -0.11 -11.24 -4.58
N TYR A 70 0.61 -10.14 -4.47
CA TYR A 70 1.96 -10.13 -3.91
C TYR A 70 1.99 -10.63 -2.46
N LEU A 71 1.12 -10.09 -1.60
CA LEU A 71 1.07 -10.52 -0.21
C LEU A 71 0.62 -11.98 -0.06
N ASN A 72 -0.30 -12.47 -0.90
CA ASN A 72 -0.66 -13.89 -0.90
C ASN A 72 0.52 -14.81 -1.21
N VAL A 73 1.41 -14.41 -2.13
CA VAL A 73 2.62 -15.18 -2.46
C VAL A 73 3.63 -15.10 -1.33
N VAL A 74 3.89 -13.89 -0.83
CA VAL A 74 4.90 -13.66 0.22
C VAL A 74 4.48 -14.27 1.55
N GLY A 75 3.19 -14.29 1.87
CA GLY A 75 2.64 -14.95 3.06
C GLY A 75 2.85 -16.47 3.09
N GLY A 76 3.18 -17.10 1.94
CA GLY A 76 3.60 -18.49 1.91
C GLY A 76 5.07 -18.71 2.35
N ALA A 77 5.87 -17.65 2.40
CA ALA A 77 7.30 -17.69 2.73
C ALA A 77 7.65 -16.94 4.03
N MET A 78 6.76 -16.12 4.56
CA MET A 78 6.98 -15.36 5.80
C MET A 78 5.69 -15.13 6.60
N ILE A 79 5.86 -14.90 7.91
CA ILE A 79 4.75 -14.52 8.80
C ILE A 79 4.48 -13.03 8.65
N LEU A 80 3.46 -12.69 7.85
CA LEU A 80 3.10 -11.30 7.55
C LEU A 80 2.66 -10.50 8.78
N ASP A 81 2.15 -11.17 9.82
CA ASP A 81 1.62 -10.48 11.01
C ASP A 81 2.68 -9.77 11.86
N MET A 82 3.96 -10.12 11.66
CA MET A 82 5.09 -9.48 12.34
C MET A 82 5.53 -8.19 11.66
N LEU A 83 5.02 -7.89 10.47
CA LEU A 83 5.47 -6.73 9.70
C LEU A 83 4.87 -5.43 10.26
N THR A 84 5.74 -4.43 10.37
CA THR A 84 5.36 -3.04 10.61
C THR A 84 4.66 -2.45 9.39
N THR A 85 3.97 -1.32 9.59
CA THR A 85 3.30 -0.62 8.48
C THR A 85 4.33 -0.19 7.42
N GLU A 86 5.50 0.27 7.87
CA GLU A 86 6.60 0.76 7.03
C GLU A 86 7.25 -0.34 6.20
N GLU A 87 7.45 -1.54 6.77
CA GLU A 87 7.97 -2.70 6.03
C GLU A 87 7.00 -3.13 4.92
N VAL A 88 5.70 -3.16 5.22
CA VAL A 88 4.67 -3.45 4.21
C VAL A 88 4.68 -2.40 3.11
N GLU A 89 4.82 -1.11 3.45
CA GLU A 89 4.91 -0.04 2.46
C GLU A 89 6.08 -0.24 1.50
N GLU A 90 7.26 -0.54 2.05
CA GLU A 90 8.48 -0.75 1.28
C GLU A 90 8.33 -1.94 0.34
N MET A 91 7.88 -3.09 0.86
CA MET A 91 7.75 -4.33 0.11
C MET A 91 6.71 -4.21 -1.01
N VAL A 92 5.51 -3.72 -0.68
CA VAL A 92 4.42 -3.53 -1.64
C VAL A 92 4.79 -2.44 -2.65
N GLY A 93 5.42 -1.34 -2.21
CA GLY A 93 5.87 -0.26 -3.08
C GLY A 93 6.89 -0.72 -4.12
N LYS A 94 7.92 -1.44 -3.69
CA LYS A 94 8.92 -2.06 -4.58
C LYS A 94 8.26 -3.00 -5.59
N HIS A 95 7.33 -3.84 -5.12
CA HIS A 95 6.62 -4.76 -6.00
C HIS A 95 5.77 -4.03 -7.05
N LEU A 96 4.93 -3.07 -6.64
CA LEU A 96 4.07 -2.32 -7.56
C LEU A 96 4.89 -1.48 -8.54
N ALA A 97 5.97 -0.83 -8.09
CA ALA A 97 6.86 -0.08 -8.96
C ALA A 97 7.46 -0.96 -10.07
N LYS A 98 7.83 -2.20 -9.74
CA LYS A 98 8.29 -3.19 -10.73
C LYS A 98 7.16 -3.68 -11.63
N SER A 99 6.02 -4.06 -11.06
CA SER A 99 4.88 -4.65 -11.80
C SER A 99 4.21 -3.68 -12.77
N PHE A 100 4.36 -2.38 -12.56
CA PHE A 100 3.80 -1.32 -13.42
C PHE A 100 4.88 -0.47 -14.11
N ASP A 101 6.12 -0.96 -14.18
CA ASP A 101 7.26 -0.31 -14.85
C ASP A 101 7.50 1.16 -14.45
N LEU A 102 7.18 1.51 -13.21
CA LEU A 102 7.29 2.87 -12.69
C LEU A 102 8.76 3.30 -12.50
N ILE A 103 9.70 2.36 -12.51
CA ILE A 103 11.14 2.57 -12.23
C ILE A 103 11.85 3.47 -13.27
N LYS A 104 11.25 3.72 -14.45
CA LYS A 104 11.83 4.60 -15.48
C LYS A 104 11.60 6.10 -15.28
N SER A 105 10.77 6.51 -14.32
CA SER A 105 10.56 7.93 -14.00
C SER A 105 11.45 8.33 -12.83
N SER A 106 12.58 8.97 -13.16
CA SER A 106 13.63 9.49 -12.29
C SER A 106 13.08 10.38 -11.16
N ASN A 107 12.65 9.77 -10.05
CA ASN A 107 12.44 10.35 -8.71
C ASN A 107 11.88 9.32 -7.70
N LEU A 108 11.34 8.20 -8.16
CA LEU A 108 10.70 7.19 -7.30
C LEU A 108 11.68 6.42 -6.37
N ILE A 109 12.95 6.37 -6.72
CA ILE A 109 13.98 5.64 -5.97
C ILE A 109 14.40 6.40 -4.70
N ASN A 110 14.38 7.75 -4.72
CA ASN A 110 14.85 8.54 -3.58
C ASN A 110 13.97 8.38 -2.33
N THR A 111 12.65 8.19 -2.48
CA THR A 111 11.76 8.03 -1.32
C THR A 111 11.86 6.65 -0.65
N TYR A 112 12.27 5.61 -1.39
CA TYR A 112 12.40 4.24 -0.86
C TYR A 112 13.85 3.85 -0.49
N VAL A 113 14.86 4.61 -0.95
CA VAL A 113 16.28 4.32 -0.66
C VAL A 113 16.87 5.25 0.42
N TYR A 114 16.38 6.48 0.60
CA TYR A 114 16.98 7.44 1.55
C TYR A 114 16.59 7.30 3.03
N LYS A 115 15.81 6.29 3.44
CA LYS A 115 15.55 6.00 4.88
C LYS A 115 16.55 5.04 5.53
N ARG A 116 17.73 4.83 4.95
CA ARG A 116 18.89 4.17 5.58
C ARG A 116 20.18 4.98 5.39
N GLY A 117 20.18 6.21 5.89
CA GLY A 117 21.32 7.12 5.79
C GLY A 117 21.35 8.17 6.90
N VAL A 118 21.13 7.75 8.15
CA VAL A 118 21.63 8.37 9.40
C VAL A 118 21.62 7.33 10.50
#